data_AF-A0A538IWA5-F1
#
_entry.id   AF-A0A538IWA5-F1
#
_cell.length_a   1.000
_cell.length_b   1.000
_cell.length_c   1.000
_cell.angle_alpha   90.00
_cell.angle_beta   90.00
_cell.angle_gamma   90.00
#
_symmetry.space_group_name_H-M   'P 1'
#
loop_
_entity.id
_entity.type
_entity.pdbx_description
1 polymer ?
#
loop_
_entity_poly.entity_id
_entity_poly.type
_entity_poly.pdbx_seq_one_letter_code
_entity_poly.pdbx_strand_id
1 'polypeptide(L)'
;MAGFVVFFLAGFVFGYAAPGLSAYLPVLLPLLIGLYTGLTQGFDAHVIVFTIIGAGVTVIAIFLGRALVYRLEGPGTRPSP
;
A
#
# COMPACT_ATOMS: atom_id res chain seq x y z
N MET A 1 0.32 4.54 -15.87
CA MET A 1 -0.06 3.11 -15.72
C MET A 1 0.98 2.32 -14.93
N ALA A 2 2.25 2.26 -15.35
CA ALA A 2 3.29 1.47 -14.65
C ALA A 2 3.46 1.81 -13.15
N GLY A 3 3.31 3.09 -12.77
CA GLY A 3 3.41 3.51 -11.36
C GLY A 3 2.40 2.83 -10.42
N PHE A 4 1.16 2.58 -10.88
CA PHE A 4 0.16 1.88 -10.06
C PHE A 4 0.52 0.42 -9.79
N VAL A 5 1.23 -0.22 -10.73
CA VAL A 5 1.75 -1.59 -10.53
C VAL A 5 2.80 -1.58 -9.42
N VAL A 6 3.69 -0.58 -9.41
CA VAL A 6 4.71 -0.43 -8.35
C VAL A 6 4.05 -0.20 -7.00
N PHE A 7 3.05 0.69 -6.93
CA PHE A 7 2.29 0.95 -5.71
C PHE A 7 1.56 -0.28 -5.19
N PHE A 8 0.94 -1.04 -6.09
CA PHE A 8 0.31 -2.31 -5.76
C PHE A 8 1.33 -3.31 -5.20
N LEU A 9 2.43 -3.56 -5.91
CA LEU A 9 3.44 -4.53 -5.48
C LEU A 9 4.08 -4.12 -4.15
N ALA A 10 4.40 -2.84 -3.96
CA ALA A 10 4.94 -2.34 -2.71
C ALA A 10 3.94 -2.54 -1.56
N GLY A 11 2.66 -2.19 -1.76
CA GLY A 11 1.62 -2.42 -0.77
C GLY A 11 1.44 -3.90 -0.44
N PHE A 12 1.38 -4.76 -1.46
CA PHE A 12 1.20 -6.20 -1.29
C PHE A 12 2.35 -6.83 -0.50
N VAL A 13 3.60 -6.56 -0.89
CA VAL A 13 4.79 -7.13 -0.23
C VAL A 13 4.90 -6.65 1.21
N PHE A 14 4.66 -5.36 1.49
CA PHE A 14 4.69 -4.86 2.87
C PHE A 14 3.51 -5.39 3.70
N GLY A 15 2.31 -5.49 3.12
CA GLY A 15 1.18 -6.11 3.78
C GLY A 15 1.46 -7.57 4.15
N TYR A 16 2.20 -8.29 3.30
CA TYR A 16 2.58 -9.67 3.55
C TYR A 16 3.75 -9.80 4.56
N ALA A 17 4.80 -8.99 4.43
CA ALA A 17 6.07 -9.23 5.13
C ALA A 17 6.34 -8.30 6.33
N ALA A 18 5.74 -7.11 6.38
CA ALA A 18 6.09 -6.10 7.37
C ALA A 18 5.19 -6.17 8.62
N PRO A 19 5.75 -6.05 9.84
CA PRO A 19 4.98 -6.18 11.08
C PRO A 19 4.19 -4.91 11.43
N GLY A 20 2.99 -5.09 11.98
CA GLY A 20 2.21 -4.02 12.60
C GLY A 20 1.93 -2.82 11.68
N LEU A 21 2.19 -1.62 12.18
CA LEU A 21 1.96 -0.37 11.44
C LEU A 21 2.95 -0.15 10.30
N SER A 22 4.09 -0.83 10.31
CA SER A 22 5.11 -0.66 9.26
C SER A 22 4.63 -1.15 7.88
N ALA A 23 3.60 -2.01 7.85
CA ALA A 23 2.93 -2.44 6.62
C ALA A 23 2.32 -1.29 5.80
N TYR A 24 2.03 -0.14 6.43
CA TYR A 24 1.43 1.01 5.75
C TYR A 24 2.44 2.02 5.19
N LEU A 25 3.75 1.83 5.41
CA LEU A 25 4.80 2.71 4.86
C LEU A 25 4.68 2.96 3.35
N PRO A 26 4.34 1.97 2.50
CA PRO A 26 4.25 2.18 1.06
C PRO A 26 3.19 3.19 0.64
N VAL A 27 2.20 3.50 1.50
CA VAL A 27 1.19 4.54 1.22
C VAL A 27 1.84 5.92 1.11
N LEU A 28 2.99 6.12 1.78
CA LEU A 28 3.75 7.36 1.64
C LEU A 28 4.27 7.57 0.22
N LEU A 29 4.53 6.52 -0.56
CA LEU A 29 5.05 6.66 -1.93
C LEU A 29 4.12 7.46 -2.84
N PRO A 30 2.85 7.08 -3.06
CA PRO A 30 1.94 7.87 -3.89
C PRO A 30 1.70 9.27 -3.30
N LEU A 31 1.68 9.42 -1.96
CA LEU A 31 1.49 10.72 -1.32
C LEU A 31 2.67 11.67 -1.56
N LEU A 32 3.90 11.19 -1.40
CA LEU A 32 5.11 11.97 -1.61
C LEU A 32 5.31 12.32 -3.08
N ILE A 33 5.03 11.38 -3.98
CA ILE A 33 5.07 11.63 -5.43
C ILE A 33 4.02 12.66 -5.82
N GLY A 34 2.77 12.48 -5.36
CA GLY A 34 1.68 13.42 -5.61
C GLY A 34 1.97 14.82 -5.08
N LEU A 35 2.50 14.92 -3.86
CA LEU A 35 2.91 16.18 -3.27
C LEU A 35 4.06 16.83 -4.06
N TYR A 36 5.10 16.07 -4.39
CA TYR A 36 6.23 16.57 -5.18
C TYR A 36 5.78 17.07 -6.55
N THR A 37 4.94 16.31 -7.25
CA THR A 37 4.38 16.71 -8.54
C THR A 37 3.51 17.95 -8.39
N GLY A 38 2.64 18.01 -7.37
CA GLY A 38 1.81 19.18 -7.10
C GLY A 38 2.61 20.45 -6.83
N LEU A 39 3.72 20.34 -6.08
CA LEU A 39 4.61 21.45 -5.77
C LEU A 39 5.48 21.90 -6.97
N THR A 40 5.77 21.00 -7.92
CA THR A 40 6.66 21.30 -9.05
C THR A 40 5.93 21.63 -10.35
N GLN A 41 4.74 21.07 -10.56
CA GLN A 41 3.95 21.19 -11.80
C GLN A 41 2.58 21.82 -11.56
N GLY A 42 2.19 22.04 -10.30
CA GLY A 42 0.89 22.57 -9.91
C GLY A 42 -0.09 21.47 -9.49
N PHE A 43 -1.07 21.85 -8.66
CA PHE A 43 -2.16 20.96 -8.25
C PHE A 43 -3.31 21.06 -9.25
N ASP A 44 -3.37 20.12 -10.19
CA ASP A 44 -4.52 19.93 -11.05
C ASP A 44 -5.38 18.72 -10.62
N ALA A 45 -6.54 18.56 -11.26
CA ALA A 45 -7.44 17.44 -10.96
C ALA A 45 -6.79 16.08 -11.22
N HIS A 46 -5.89 15.95 -12.20
CA HIS A 46 -5.23 14.69 -12.52
C HIS A 46 -4.25 14.28 -11.42
N VAL A 47 -3.44 15.21 -10.91
CA VAL A 47 -2.49 14.98 -9.82
C VAL A 47 -3.24 14.53 -8.57
N ILE A 48 -4.31 15.23 -8.21
CA ILE A 48 -5.12 14.90 -7.04
C ILE A 48 -5.74 13.51 -7.20
N VAL A 49 -6.42 13.25 -8.32
CA VAL A 49 -7.10 11.97 -8.59
C VAL A 49 -6.11 10.82 -8.62
N PHE A 50 -4.97 10.95 -9.30
CA PHE A 50 -3.98 9.87 -9.37
C PHE A 50 -3.28 9.62 -8.04
N THR A 51 -3.10 10.65 -7.20
CA THR A 51 -2.58 10.49 -5.84
C THR A 51 -3.54 9.68 -4.98
N ILE A 52 -4.84 10.01 -5.03
CA ILE A 52 -5.89 9.29 -4.30
C ILE A 52 -5.99 7.84 -4.79
N ILE A 53 -6.05 7.62 -6.11
CA ILE A 53 -6.10 6.28 -6.68
C ILE A 53 -4.85 5.48 -6.30
N GLY A 54 -3.67 6.10 -6.37
CA GLY A 54 -2.41 5.47 -6.01
C GLY A 54 -2.39 5.03 -4.56
N ALA A 55 -2.78 5.92 -3.63
CA ALA A 55 -2.92 5.59 -2.21
C ALA A 55 -3.95 4.48 -1.98
N GLY A 56 -5.11 4.54 -2.63
CA GLY A 56 -6.15 3.52 -2.52
C GLY A 56 -5.69 2.14 -3.01
N VAL A 57 -5.02 2.08 -4.16
CA VAL A 57 -4.44 0.85 -4.70
C VAL A 57 -3.43 0.24 -3.72
N THR A 58 -2.53 1.06 -3.15
CA THR A 58 -1.56 0.59 -2.15
C THR A 58 -2.26 0.02 -0.92
N VAL A 59 -3.27 0.72 -0.39
CA VAL A 59 -4.01 0.27 0.80
C VAL A 59 -4.72 -1.06 0.53
N ILE A 60 -5.38 -1.21 -0.62
CA ILE A 60 -6.02 -2.47 -1.01
C ILE A 60 -4.98 -3.59 -1.09
N ALA A 61 -3.84 -3.33 -1.71
CA ALA A 61 -2.77 -4.31 -1.84
C ALA A 61 -2.21 -4.76 -0.47
N ILE A 62 -2.06 -3.84 0.49
CA ILE A 62 -1.66 -4.17 1.86
C ILE A 62 -2.66 -5.16 2.48
N PHE A 63 -3.96 -4.89 2.37
CA PHE A 63 -4.98 -5.79 2.90
C PHE A 63 -4.93 -7.17 2.25
N LEU A 64 -4.69 -7.25 0.94
CA LEU A 64 -4.52 -8.53 0.23
C LEU A 64 -3.29 -9.29 0.72
N GLY A 65 -2.16 -8.61 0.92
CA GLY A 65 -0.94 -9.21 1.47
C GLY A 65 -1.16 -9.78 2.87
N ARG A 66 -1.84 -9.02 3.75
CA ARG A 66 -2.19 -9.48 5.11
C ARG A 66 -3.19 -10.64 5.11
N ALA A 67 -4.17 -10.59 4.21
CA ALA A 67 -5.15 -11.67 4.07
C ALA A 67 -4.48 -12.97 3.62
N LEU A 68 -3.44 -12.90 2.78
CA LEU A 68 -2.65 -14.05 2.40
C LEU A 68 -1.92 -14.66 3.61
N VAL A 69 -1.25 -13.84 4.44
CA VAL A 69 -0.61 -14.32 5.68
C VAL A 69 -1.60 -15.01 6.59
N TYR A 70 -2.75 -14.36 6.87
CA TYR A 70 -3.81 -14.93 7.70
C TYR A 70 -4.30 -16.28 7.15
N ARG A 71 -4.41 -16.41 5.83
CA ARG A 71 -4.81 -17.65 5.17
C ARG A 71 -3.76 -18.75 5.30
N LEU A 72 -2.48 -18.40 5.21
CA LEU A 72 -1.36 -19.34 5.30
C LEU A 72 -1.10 -19.78 6.75
N GLU A 73 -1.29 -18.89 7.72
CA GLU A 73 -1.04 -19.19 9.14
C GLU A 73 -2.23 -19.90 9.81
N GLY A 74 -3.48 -19.62 9.39
CA GLY A 74 -4.69 -20.36 9.77
C GLY A 74 -5.02 -20.44 11.29
N PRO A 75 -6.24 -20.86 11.69
CA PRO A 75 -6.67 -20.92 13.10
C PRO A 75 -6.02 -22.04 13.96
N GLY A 76 -4.82 -22.51 13.61
CA GLY A 76 -4.28 -23.80 14.05
C GLY A 76 -3.25 -23.76 15.19
N THR A 77 -2.66 -22.62 15.52
CA THR A 77 -1.65 -22.52 16.59
C THR A 77 -2.27 -21.93 17.85
N ARG A 78 -3.08 -22.73 18.55
CA ARG A 78 -3.19 -22.54 20.01
C ARG A 78 -1.78 -22.74 20.58
N PRO A 79 -1.20 -21.80 21.32
CA PRO A 79 -0.07 -22.12 22.16
C PRO A 79 -0.57 -23.15 23.17
N SER A 80 -0.04 -24.37 23.13
CA SER A 80 -0.16 -25.28 24.27
C SER A 80 0.54 -24.61 25.47
N PRO A 81 -0.09 -24.61 26.67
CA PRO A 81 0.46 -23.98 27.86
C PRO A 81 1.80 -24.60 28.30
#